data_AF-A0A0J8B2B0-F1
#
_entry.id   AF-A0A0J8B2B0-F1
#
_cell.length_a   1.000
_cell.length_b   1.000
_cell.length_c   1.000
_cell.angle_alpha   90.00
_cell.angle_beta   90.00
_cell.angle_gamma   90.00
#
_symmetry.space_group_name_H-M   'P 1'
#
loop_
_entity.id
_entity.type
_entity.pdbx_description
1 polymer ?
#
loop_
_entity_poly.entity_id
_entity_poly.type
_entity_poly.pdbx_seq_one_letter_code
_entity_poly.pdbx_strand_id
1 'polypeptide(L)'
;GLNAELVLDSPFRLAMLITDNPNLRPYTIFTLYKNFTTDQSQTNLVIVSLWAFGEFGDILISSEGAASANEQSKSSFSPISEATLFASVRDCLAKSANPPSLIKQYCLMALLKFSVRFPSSEPEIRNILLPYRSSISTELQARACEFTVFLGDELSTLRPPTLATMPAITKKSVLQGIKLKPIIDSSKMVAVEEIGEAPEDELEKAEPSPAPASSTTPAT
;
A
#
# COMPACT_ATOMS: atom_id res chain seq x y z
N GLY A 1 2.63 12.22 25.46
CA GLY A 1 3.16 13.41 24.79
C GLY A 1 4.01 13.03 23.59
N LEU A 2 5.28 12.65 23.80
CA LEU A 2 6.26 12.43 22.71
C LEU A 2 6.09 11.14 21.88
N ASN A 3 5.46 10.09 22.41
CA ASN A 3 5.45 8.79 21.72
C ASN A 3 4.48 8.72 20.53
N ALA A 4 3.47 9.59 20.45
CA ALA A 4 2.51 9.57 19.34
C ALA A 4 3.09 10.20 18.06
N GLU A 5 3.93 11.23 18.20
CA GLU A 5 4.55 11.95 17.08
C GLU A 5 5.59 11.08 16.36
N LEU A 6 6.34 10.25 17.09
CA LEU A 6 7.33 9.33 16.53
C LEU A 6 6.73 8.10 15.85
N VAL A 7 5.56 7.63 16.30
CA VAL A 7 4.93 6.41 15.76
C VAL A 7 4.39 6.65 14.35
N LEU A 8 3.94 7.86 14.02
CA LEU A 8 3.32 8.19 12.74
C LEU A 8 4.28 8.77 11.69
N ASP A 9 5.52 9.14 12.03
CA ASP A 9 6.48 9.69 11.06
C ASP A 9 6.79 8.69 9.92
N SER A 10 7.01 7.42 10.28
CA SER A 10 7.28 6.37 9.30
C SER A 10 6.13 6.13 8.31
N PRO A 11 4.88 5.84 8.75
CA PRO A 11 3.78 5.61 7.80
C PRO A 11 3.42 6.87 7.01
N PHE A 12 3.53 8.07 7.60
CA PHE A 12 3.28 9.33 6.90
C PHE A 12 4.26 9.57 5.75
N ARG A 13 5.56 9.38 5.97
CA ARG A 13 6.58 9.53 4.93
C ARG A 13 6.36 8.55 3.78
N LEU A 14 5.99 7.31 4.09
CA LEU A 14 5.71 6.33 3.05
C LEU A 14 4.46 6.70 2.24
N ALA A 15 3.39 7.16 2.89
CA ALA A 15 2.21 7.69 2.21
C ALA A 15 2.55 8.85 1.26
N MET A 16 3.44 9.74 1.68
CA MET A 16 3.94 10.85 0.86
C MET A 16 4.73 10.34 -0.36
N LEU A 17 5.64 9.38 -0.17
CA LEU A 17 6.41 8.79 -1.27
C LEU A 17 5.50 8.09 -2.30
N ILE A 18 4.47 7.38 -1.85
CA ILE A 18 3.47 6.72 -2.72
C ILE A 18 2.68 7.76 -3.53
N THR A 19 2.35 8.89 -2.90
CA THR A 19 1.63 9.99 -3.56
C THR A 19 2.51 10.68 -4.60
N ASP A 20 3.77 10.96 -4.26
CA ASP A 20 4.72 11.67 -5.11
C ASP A 20 5.20 10.84 -6.32
N ASN A 21 5.17 9.50 -6.24
CA ASN A 21 5.70 8.61 -7.27
C ASN A 21 4.60 7.73 -7.89
N PRO A 22 3.76 8.28 -8.81
CA PRO A 22 2.68 7.52 -9.43
C PRO A 22 3.17 6.30 -10.21
N ASN A 23 4.38 6.34 -10.79
CA ASN A 23 4.95 5.22 -11.54
C ASN A 23 5.20 4.00 -10.66
N LEU A 24 5.68 4.18 -9.42
CA LEU A 24 5.98 3.09 -8.48
C LEU A 24 4.78 2.70 -7.61
N ARG A 25 3.68 3.46 -7.72
CA ARG A 25 2.51 3.31 -6.87
C ARG A 25 1.87 1.93 -7.03
N PRO A 26 1.54 1.42 -8.23
CA PRO A 26 0.90 0.10 -8.36
C PRO A 26 1.71 -1.00 -7.68
N TYR A 27 3.01 -1.10 -7.98
CA TYR A 27 3.91 -2.06 -7.35
C TYR A 27 3.89 -1.97 -5.81
N THR A 28 3.94 -0.75 -5.27
CA THR A 28 3.94 -0.53 -3.82
C THR A 28 2.63 -0.98 -3.18
N ILE A 29 1.48 -0.64 -3.78
CA ILE A 29 0.16 -0.99 -3.24
C ILE A 29 -0.05 -2.52 -3.26
N PHE A 30 0.32 -3.21 -4.33
CA PHE A 30 0.26 -4.67 -4.40
C PHE A 30 1.18 -5.36 -3.39
N THR A 31 2.38 -4.81 -3.21
CA THR A 31 3.33 -5.31 -2.20
C THR A 31 2.78 -5.09 -0.79
N LEU A 32 2.20 -3.92 -0.50
CA LEU A 32 1.55 -3.63 0.78
C LEU A 32 0.39 -4.58 1.05
N TYR A 33 -0.44 -4.88 0.04
CA TYR A 33 -1.53 -5.85 0.15
C TYR A 33 -1.01 -7.25 0.50
N LYS A 34 -0.03 -7.76 -0.25
CA LYS A 34 0.58 -9.07 0.02
C LYS A 34 1.13 -9.18 1.44
N ASN A 35 1.85 -8.15 1.90
CA ASN A 35 2.42 -8.15 3.25
C ASN A 35 1.32 -8.05 4.31
N PHE A 36 0.30 -7.21 4.09
CA PHE A 36 -0.85 -7.06 4.98
C PHE A 36 -1.68 -8.34 5.15
N THR A 37 -1.83 -9.14 4.10
CA THR A 37 -2.53 -10.43 4.20
C THR A 37 -1.68 -11.51 4.86
N THR A 38 -0.35 -11.38 4.80
CA THR A 38 0.61 -12.34 5.39
C THR A 38 0.78 -12.12 6.88
N ASP A 39 1.04 -10.88 7.30
CA ASP A 39 1.26 -10.53 8.71
C ASP A 39 0.73 -9.12 9.03
N GLN A 40 -0.01 -9.02 10.14
CA GLN A 40 -0.58 -7.78 10.66
C GLN A 40 -0.02 -7.40 12.03
N SER A 41 1.08 -8.03 12.46
CA SER A 41 1.77 -7.71 13.71
C SER A 41 2.36 -6.30 13.72
N GLN A 42 2.76 -5.81 12.55
CA GLN A 42 3.43 -4.52 12.38
C GLN A 42 2.43 -3.37 12.24
N THR A 43 2.26 -2.59 13.30
CA THR A 43 1.28 -1.49 13.35
C THR A 43 1.48 -0.46 12.23
N ASN A 44 2.73 -0.05 11.95
CA ASN A 44 3.00 0.96 10.92
C ASN A 44 2.71 0.45 9.51
N LEU A 45 3.01 -0.83 9.23
CA LEU A 45 2.67 -1.48 7.98
C LEU A 45 1.14 -1.52 7.80
N VAL A 46 0.42 -1.91 8.84
CA VAL A 46 -1.05 -1.97 8.80
C VAL A 46 -1.65 -0.58 8.54
N ILE A 47 -1.18 0.46 9.23
CA ILE A 47 -1.66 1.83 9.06
C ILE A 47 -1.45 2.33 7.63
N VAL A 48 -0.24 2.19 7.08
CA VAL A 48 0.04 2.66 5.72
C VAL A 48 -0.73 1.86 4.68
N SER A 49 -0.89 0.54 4.87
CA SER A 49 -1.69 -0.32 4.00
C SER A 49 -3.16 0.10 4.00
N LEU A 50 -3.77 0.34 5.16
CA LEU A 50 -5.17 0.77 5.27
C LEU A 50 -5.41 2.12 4.59
N TRP A 51 -4.51 3.09 4.79
CA TRP A 51 -4.57 4.36 4.09
C TRP A 51 -4.46 4.18 2.58
N ALA A 52 -3.46 3.41 2.13
CA ALA A 52 -3.20 3.10 0.74
C ALA A 52 -4.38 2.42 0.04
N PHE A 53 -5.05 1.47 0.70
CA PHE A 53 -6.23 0.80 0.15
C PHE A 53 -7.40 1.77 0.03
N GLY A 54 -7.60 2.64 1.02
CA GLY A 54 -8.66 3.66 0.96
C GLY A 54 -8.47 4.67 -0.17
N GLU A 55 -7.23 5.08 -0.47
CA GLU A 55 -6.94 6.03 -1.56
C GLU A 55 -6.91 5.37 -2.93
N PHE A 56 -6.19 4.25 -3.05
CA PHE A 56 -5.75 3.62 -4.30
C PHE A 56 -6.25 2.18 -4.45
N GLY A 57 -7.36 1.84 -3.80
CA GLY A 57 -7.96 0.50 -3.88
C GLY A 57 -8.42 0.13 -5.30
N ASP A 58 -8.72 1.12 -6.13
CA ASP A 58 -9.00 0.97 -7.57
C ASP A 58 -7.83 0.33 -8.33
N ILE A 59 -6.59 0.68 -7.99
CA ILE A 59 -5.38 0.10 -8.59
C ILE A 59 -5.26 -1.40 -8.31
N LEU A 60 -5.71 -1.86 -7.13
CA LEU A 60 -5.67 -3.27 -6.76
C LEU A 60 -6.68 -4.12 -7.54
N ILE A 61 -7.77 -3.52 -8.00
CA ILE A 61 -8.88 -4.19 -8.69
C ILE A 61 -8.69 -4.13 -10.20
N SER A 62 -8.04 -3.10 -10.71
CA SER A 62 -7.76 -2.92 -12.13
C SER A 62 -6.72 -3.90 -12.66
N SER A 63 -6.99 -4.47 -13.84
CA SER A 63 -6.05 -5.31 -14.60
C SER A 63 -4.80 -4.55 -15.02
N GLU A 64 -4.97 -3.28 -15.38
CA GLU A 64 -3.87 -2.35 -15.72
C GLU A 64 -2.98 -2.11 -14.51
N GLY A 65 -3.57 -1.93 -13.32
CA GLY A 65 -2.83 -1.79 -12.07
C GLY A 65 -1.95 -3.01 -11.77
N ALA A 66 -2.47 -4.22 -11.97
CA ALA A 66 -1.71 -5.46 -11.81
C ALA A 66 -0.59 -5.58 -12.87
N ALA A 67 -0.86 -5.23 -14.11
CA ALA A 67 0.14 -5.24 -15.19
C ALA A 67 1.31 -4.28 -14.87
N SER A 68 1.02 -3.03 -14.50
CA SER A 68 2.05 -2.05 -14.12
C SER A 68 2.85 -2.48 -12.88
N ALA A 69 2.23 -3.18 -11.93
CA ALA A 69 2.94 -3.72 -10.78
C ALA A 69 3.92 -4.85 -11.16
N ASN A 70 3.57 -5.66 -12.18
CA ASN A 70 4.40 -6.75 -12.69
C ASN A 70 5.54 -6.27 -13.58
N GLU A 71 5.40 -5.13 -14.27
CA GLU A 71 6.51 -4.54 -15.04
C GLU A 71 7.70 -4.16 -14.16
N GLN A 72 7.43 -3.79 -12.90
CA GLN A 72 8.43 -3.31 -11.96
C GLN A 72 9.01 -4.41 -11.07
N SER A 73 8.55 -5.66 -11.21
CA SER A 73 8.93 -6.76 -10.33
C SER A 73 8.82 -8.11 -11.00
N LYS A 74 9.71 -9.04 -10.64
CA LYS A 74 9.60 -10.46 -11.04
C LYS A 74 8.45 -11.21 -10.35
N SER A 75 7.69 -10.53 -9.48
CA SER A 75 6.52 -11.10 -8.81
C SER A 75 5.33 -11.14 -9.76
N SER A 76 4.50 -12.18 -9.65
CA SER A 76 3.22 -12.26 -10.36
C SER A 76 2.11 -11.78 -9.44
N PHE A 77 1.66 -10.54 -9.63
CA PHE A 77 0.48 -9.97 -9.01
C PHE A 77 -0.73 -10.17 -9.92
N SER A 78 -1.85 -10.55 -9.32
CA SER A 78 -3.14 -10.67 -9.99
C SER A 78 -4.11 -9.61 -9.44
N PRO A 79 -5.06 -9.10 -10.25
CA PRO A 79 -6.13 -8.24 -9.76
C PRO A 79 -6.91 -8.90 -8.63
N ILE A 80 -7.33 -8.09 -7.66
CA ILE A 80 -8.07 -8.53 -6.47
C ILE A 80 -9.52 -8.13 -6.64
N SER A 81 -10.46 -8.97 -6.18
CA SER A 81 -11.86 -8.60 -6.19
C SER A 81 -12.20 -7.58 -5.09
N GLU A 82 -13.14 -6.69 -5.37
CA GLU A 82 -13.68 -5.70 -4.41
C GLU A 82 -14.07 -6.35 -3.07
N ALA A 83 -14.80 -7.47 -3.16
CA ALA A 83 -15.24 -8.23 -1.99
C ALA A 83 -14.08 -8.76 -1.14
N THR A 84 -12.97 -9.17 -1.77
CA THR A 84 -11.80 -9.69 -1.05
C THR A 84 -11.03 -8.57 -0.35
N LEU A 85 -10.86 -7.42 -1.02
CA LEU A 85 -10.24 -6.25 -0.41
C LEU A 85 -11.07 -5.74 0.77
N PHE A 86 -12.38 -5.64 0.59
CA PHE A 86 -13.33 -5.27 1.62
C PHE A 86 -13.28 -6.23 2.81
N ALA A 87 -13.35 -7.54 2.57
CA ALA A 87 -13.25 -8.57 3.61
C ALA A 87 -11.92 -8.46 4.38
N SER A 88 -10.80 -8.20 3.71
CA SER A 88 -9.50 -8.06 4.34
C SER A 88 -9.44 -6.89 5.35
N VAL A 89 -10.06 -5.75 5.02
CA VAL A 89 -10.16 -4.60 5.93
C VAL A 89 -11.13 -4.87 7.07
N ARG A 90 -12.28 -5.48 6.79
CA ARG A 90 -13.26 -5.88 7.79
C ARG A 90 -12.67 -6.87 8.80
N ASP A 91 -11.93 -7.87 8.32
CA ASP A 91 -11.31 -8.88 9.16
C ASP A 91 -10.19 -8.25 10.00
N CYS A 92 -9.43 -7.30 9.47
CA CYS A 92 -8.47 -6.51 10.26
C CYS A 92 -9.15 -5.76 11.41
N LEU A 93 -10.33 -5.19 11.16
CA LEU A 93 -11.14 -4.53 12.20
C LEU A 93 -11.66 -5.51 13.26
N ALA A 94 -11.97 -6.75 12.86
CA ALA A 94 -12.57 -7.79 13.72
C ALA A 94 -11.57 -8.68 14.48
N LYS A 95 -10.29 -8.72 14.09
CA LYS A 95 -9.26 -9.63 14.67
C LYS A 95 -9.02 -9.43 16.18
N SER A 96 -8.67 -10.54 16.84
CA SER A 96 -8.98 -10.83 18.26
C SER A 96 -8.07 -10.23 19.35
N ALA A 97 -6.98 -9.54 19.02
CA ALA A 97 -6.10 -8.94 20.03
C ALA A 97 -6.46 -7.48 20.36
N ASN A 98 -7.67 -7.02 20.01
CA ASN A 98 -8.08 -5.60 20.04
C ASN A 98 -7.03 -4.71 19.35
N PRO A 99 -7.08 -4.55 18.02
CA PRO A 99 -6.12 -3.72 17.32
C PRO A 99 -6.09 -2.33 17.99
N PRO A 100 -4.89 -1.69 18.08
CA PRO A 100 -4.76 -0.35 18.62
C PRO A 100 -5.86 0.56 18.10
N SER A 101 -6.39 1.45 18.95
CA SER A 101 -7.47 2.36 18.59
C SER A 101 -7.17 3.12 17.29
N LEU A 102 -5.90 3.43 17.04
CA LEU A 102 -5.42 4.05 15.81
C LEU A 102 -5.68 3.18 14.56
N ILE A 103 -5.39 1.88 14.59
CA ILE A 103 -5.68 0.97 13.46
C ILE A 103 -7.18 0.95 13.18
N LYS A 104 -8.01 0.86 14.22
CA LYS A 104 -9.47 0.91 14.08
C LYS A 104 -9.91 2.20 13.38
N GLN A 105 -9.34 3.35 13.73
CA GLN A 105 -9.64 4.64 13.07
C GLN A 105 -9.30 4.60 11.58
N TYR A 106 -8.14 4.05 11.21
CA TYR A 106 -7.74 3.88 9.80
C TYR A 106 -8.64 2.89 9.06
N CYS A 107 -9.07 1.80 9.68
CA CYS A 107 -10.05 0.88 9.11
C CYS A 107 -11.37 1.61 8.82
N LEU A 108 -11.91 2.37 9.79
CA LEU A 108 -13.17 3.11 9.58
C LEU A 108 -13.04 4.13 8.44
N MET A 109 -11.90 4.83 8.33
CA MET A 109 -11.65 5.78 7.23
C MET A 109 -11.54 5.06 5.88
N ALA A 110 -10.85 3.92 5.81
CA ALA A 110 -10.75 3.13 4.59
C ALA A 110 -12.13 2.62 4.14
N LEU A 111 -12.94 2.11 5.08
CA LEU A 111 -14.32 1.68 4.82
C LEU A 111 -15.20 2.83 4.34
N LEU A 112 -15.05 4.03 4.91
CA LEU A 112 -15.74 5.22 4.42
C LEU A 112 -15.38 5.52 2.97
N LYS A 113 -14.09 5.46 2.61
CA LYS A 113 -13.66 5.67 1.21
C LYS A 113 -14.17 4.59 0.26
N PHE A 114 -14.28 3.36 0.73
CA PHE A 114 -14.90 2.27 -0.02
C PHE A 114 -16.39 2.49 -0.29
N SER A 115 -17.11 3.23 0.54
CA SER A 115 -18.54 3.47 0.29
C SER A 115 -18.81 4.23 -1.02
N VAL A 116 -17.85 5.06 -1.45
CA VAL A 116 -17.93 5.80 -2.72
C VAL A 116 -17.33 5.00 -3.88
N ARG A 117 -16.22 4.30 -3.63
CA ARG A 117 -15.51 3.52 -4.66
C ARG A 117 -16.24 2.21 -5.02
N PHE A 118 -16.82 1.55 -4.03
CA PHE A 118 -17.55 0.27 -4.14
C PHE A 118 -18.98 0.44 -3.61
N PRO A 119 -19.90 1.03 -4.40
CA PRO A 119 -21.27 1.30 -3.95
C PRO A 119 -22.01 0.04 -3.45
N SER A 120 -21.66 -1.13 -4.01
CA SER A 120 -22.20 -2.44 -3.62
C SER A 120 -21.95 -2.80 -2.14
N SER A 121 -20.86 -2.30 -1.55
CA SER A 121 -20.48 -2.59 -0.15
C SER A 121 -21.01 -1.56 0.85
N GLU A 122 -21.62 -0.46 0.40
CA GLU A 122 -22.09 0.63 1.26
C GLU A 122 -23.06 0.17 2.37
N PRO A 123 -24.06 -0.69 2.10
CA PRO A 123 -24.97 -1.17 3.14
C PRO A 123 -24.25 -1.95 4.25
N GLU A 124 -23.25 -2.77 3.89
CA GLU A 124 -22.45 -3.52 4.86
C GLU A 124 -21.55 -2.58 5.68
N ILE A 125 -21.00 -1.54 5.06
CA ILE A 125 -20.22 -0.50 5.76
C ILE A 125 -21.06 0.17 6.85
N ARG A 126 -22.32 0.51 6.57
CA ARG A 126 -23.22 1.08 7.59
C ARG A 126 -23.39 0.14 8.77
N ASN A 127 -23.61 -1.14 8.52
CA ASN A 127 -23.77 -2.14 9.59
C ASN A 127 -22.51 -2.27 10.44
N ILE A 128 -21.33 -2.20 9.83
CA ILE A 128 -20.04 -2.22 10.54
C ILE A 128 -19.89 -0.98 11.45
N LEU A 129 -20.38 0.19 11.05
CA LEU A 129 -20.25 1.44 11.82
C LEU A 129 -21.16 1.50 13.06
N LEU A 130 -22.32 0.86 13.02
CA LEU A 130 -23.31 0.89 14.12
C LEU A 130 -22.75 0.61 15.52
N PRO A 131 -22.00 -0.49 15.77
CA PRO A 131 -21.45 -0.77 17.11
C PRO A 131 -20.41 0.26 17.57
N TYR A 132 -19.79 1.01 16.66
CA TYR A 132 -18.80 2.02 17.03
C TYR A 132 -19.41 3.34 17.49
N ARG A 133 -20.71 3.59 17.25
CA ARG A 133 -21.42 4.81 17.69
C ARG A 133 -21.55 4.93 19.22
N SER A 134 -21.39 3.83 19.94
CA SER A 134 -21.34 3.76 21.40
C SER A 134 -20.00 3.22 21.91
N SER A 135 -18.93 3.36 21.11
CA SER A 135 -17.58 2.95 21.53
C SER A 135 -17.08 3.79 22.71
N ILE A 136 -16.33 3.15 23.61
CA ILE A 136 -15.64 3.84 24.72
C ILE A 136 -14.55 4.81 24.24
N SER A 137 -14.00 4.57 23.04
CA SER A 137 -13.02 5.47 22.44
C SER A 137 -13.74 6.62 21.76
N THR A 138 -13.60 7.82 22.31
CA THR A 138 -14.23 9.05 21.80
C THR A 138 -13.93 9.30 20.32
N GLU A 139 -12.70 9.02 19.89
CA GLU A 139 -12.26 9.14 18.50
C GLU A 139 -12.94 8.17 17.53
N LEU A 140 -13.20 6.93 17.97
CA LEU A 140 -13.96 5.96 17.17
C LEU A 140 -15.44 6.29 17.17
N GLN A 141 -15.94 6.74 18.31
CA GLN A 141 -17.33 7.15 18.49
C GLN A 141 -17.69 8.33 17.60
N ALA A 142 -16.89 9.40 17.64
CA ALA A 142 -17.08 10.59 16.82
C ALA A 142 -17.09 10.24 15.33
N ARG A 143 -16.05 9.52 14.86
CA ARG A 143 -15.98 9.04 13.47
C ARG A 143 -17.19 8.21 13.08
N ALA A 144 -17.59 7.24 13.89
CA ALA A 144 -18.72 6.38 13.56
C ALA A 144 -20.04 7.15 13.44
N CYS A 145 -20.28 8.11 14.35
CA CYS A 145 -21.45 8.98 14.30
C CYS A 145 -21.43 9.89 13.05
N GLU A 146 -20.31 10.58 12.81
CA GLU A 146 -20.13 11.45 11.64
C GLU A 146 -20.28 10.67 10.33
N PHE A 147 -19.64 9.51 10.22
CA PHE A 147 -19.68 8.68 9.02
C PHE A 147 -21.08 8.14 8.76
N THR A 148 -21.82 7.76 9.81
CA THR A 148 -23.22 7.32 9.67
C THR A 148 -24.08 8.43 9.08
N VAL A 149 -23.91 9.67 9.56
CA VAL A 149 -24.62 10.85 9.02
C VAL A 149 -24.15 11.15 7.60
N PHE A 150 -22.85 11.10 7.34
CA PHE A 150 -22.24 11.38 6.04
C PHE A 150 -22.70 10.40 4.95
N LEU A 151 -22.93 9.14 5.32
CA LEU A 151 -23.48 8.16 4.39
C LEU A 151 -24.97 8.40 4.10
N GLY A 152 -25.70 9.17 4.91
CA GLY A 152 -27.11 9.46 4.69
C GLY A 152 -27.43 10.07 3.31
N ASP A 153 -28.67 9.87 2.85
CA ASP A 153 -29.09 10.23 1.49
C ASP A 153 -28.96 11.73 1.19
N GLU A 154 -29.10 12.57 2.22
CA GLU A 154 -28.99 14.04 2.15
C GLU A 154 -27.62 14.51 1.62
N LEU A 155 -26.57 13.76 1.90
CA LEU A 155 -25.19 14.13 1.53
C LEU A 155 -24.68 13.34 0.32
N SER A 156 -25.54 12.54 -0.33
CA SER A 156 -25.17 11.62 -1.41
C SER A 156 -24.38 12.29 -2.54
N THR A 157 -24.77 13.50 -2.97
CA THR A 157 -24.10 14.29 -4.01
C THR A 157 -22.73 14.83 -3.57
N LEU A 158 -22.53 15.09 -2.28
CA LEU A 158 -21.29 15.62 -1.73
C LEU A 158 -20.27 14.52 -1.42
N ARG A 159 -20.67 13.24 -1.37
CA ARG A 159 -19.77 12.12 -1.02
C ARG A 159 -18.60 11.97 -2.02
N PRO A 160 -18.83 11.91 -3.35
CA PRO A 160 -17.73 11.71 -4.30
C PRO A 160 -16.64 12.80 -4.27
N PRO A 161 -16.96 14.11 -4.33
CA PRO A 161 -15.92 15.14 -4.30
C PRO A 161 -15.20 15.23 -2.94
N THR A 162 -15.89 14.92 -1.84
CA THR A 162 -15.29 14.97 -0.49
C THR A 162 -14.32 13.81 -0.26
N LEU A 163 -14.59 12.63 -0.84
CA LEU A 163 -13.77 11.41 -0.69
C LEU A 163 -12.84 11.16 -1.88
N ALA A 164 -12.60 12.20 -2.68
CA ALA A 164 -11.59 12.20 -3.74
C ALA A 164 -10.19 12.00 -3.15
N THR A 165 -9.26 11.57 -4.01
CA THR A 165 -7.87 11.30 -3.61
C THR A 165 -7.22 12.55 -3.03
N MET A 166 -6.50 12.39 -1.92
CA MET A 166 -5.80 13.48 -1.27
C MET A 166 -4.78 14.15 -2.21
N PRO A 167 -4.69 15.49 -2.24
CA PRO A 167 -3.73 16.19 -3.07
C PRO A 167 -2.29 15.90 -2.60
N ALA A 168 -1.34 15.92 -3.54
CA ALA A 168 0.07 15.70 -3.25
C ALA A 168 0.64 16.81 -2.35
N ILE A 169 1.37 16.42 -1.32
CA ILE A 169 1.97 17.35 -0.37
C ILE A 169 3.21 17.98 -1.02
N THR A 170 3.16 19.28 -1.29
CA THR A 170 4.33 19.98 -1.86
C THR A 170 5.44 20.08 -0.81
N LYS A 171 6.64 19.60 -1.16
CA LYS A 171 7.84 19.51 -0.27
C LYS A 171 8.19 20.81 0.48
N LYS A 172 7.81 21.98 -0.05
CA LYS A 172 8.01 23.29 0.60
C LYS A 172 7.24 23.44 1.92
N SER A 173 6.08 22.81 2.05
CA SER A 173 5.24 22.90 3.27
C SER A 173 5.78 22.02 4.41
N VAL A 174 6.32 20.84 4.09
CA VAL A 174 6.82 19.87 5.08
C VAL A 174 8.10 20.36 5.78
N LEU A 175 8.99 21.04 5.04
CA LEU A 175 10.23 21.59 5.59
C LEU A 175 10.02 22.78 6.53
N GLN A 176 8.86 23.44 6.49
CA GLN A 176 8.53 24.53 7.42
C GLN A 176 7.93 24.03 8.75
N GLY A 177 7.27 22.87 8.75
CA GLY A 177 6.60 22.33 9.94
C GLY A 177 7.38 21.25 10.70
N ILE A 178 8.27 20.51 10.03
CA ILE A 178 8.97 19.38 10.64
C ILE A 178 10.48 19.60 10.48
N LYS A 179 11.19 19.94 11.57
CA LYS A 179 12.65 19.97 11.63
C LYS A 179 13.20 18.54 11.54
N LEU A 180 13.13 17.93 10.38
CA LEU A 180 13.77 16.65 10.10
C LEU A 180 15.28 16.89 9.95
N LYS A 181 16.07 16.34 10.88
CA LYS A 181 17.52 16.28 10.70
C LYS A 181 17.82 15.37 9.51
N PRO A 182 18.64 15.82 8.54
CA PRO A 182 19.03 14.96 7.42
C PRO A 182 19.82 13.76 7.95
N ILE A 183 19.44 12.57 7.50
CA ILE A 183 20.05 11.28 7.91
C ILE A 183 21.32 10.99 7.08
N ILE A 184 21.62 11.81 6.08
CA ILE A 184 22.70 11.58 5.12
C ILE A 184 23.60 12.81 5.10
N ASP A 185 24.84 12.64 5.55
CA ASP A 185 25.91 13.61 5.39
C ASP A 185 26.23 13.73 3.90
N SER A 186 25.90 14.89 3.32
CA SER A 186 26.12 15.26 1.93
C SER A 186 27.60 15.29 1.51
N SER A 187 28.53 14.97 2.41
CA SER A 187 29.98 15.03 2.17
C SER A 187 30.56 13.81 1.44
N LYS A 188 29.77 12.78 1.10
CA LYS A 188 30.25 11.61 0.34
C LYS A 188 29.35 11.26 -0.85
N MET A 189 29.31 12.15 -1.85
CA MET A 189 28.94 11.76 -3.21
C MET A 189 30.23 11.72 -4.04
N VAL A 190 30.77 10.52 -4.25
CA VAL A 190 31.72 10.29 -5.35
C VAL A 190 30.88 10.24 -6.62
N ALA A 191 31.16 11.16 -7.54
CA ALA A 191 30.55 11.20 -8.86
C ALA A 191 30.88 9.90 -9.61
N VAL A 192 29.85 9.20 -10.07
CA VAL A 192 30.01 8.12 -11.05
C VAL A 192 29.71 8.75 -12.40
N GLU A 193 30.76 8.87 -13.23
CA GLU A 193 30.69 9.33 -14.61
C GLU A 193 29.78 8.42 -15.44
N GLU A 194 29.00 9.06 -16.32
CA GLU A 194 28.20 8.44 -17.37
C GLU A 194 29.12 7.70 -18.35
N ILE A 195 28.78 6.45 -18.68
CA ILE A 195 29.35 5.76 -19.84
C ILE A 195 28.21 5.52 -20.82
N GLY A 196 28.32 6.18 -21.97
CA GLY A 196 27.38 6.20 -23.08
C GLY A 196 27.35 4.91 -23.91
N GLU A 197 26.50 4.97 -24.92
CA GLU A 197 25.84 3.86 -25.61
C GLU A 197 26.53 3.42 -26.93
N ALA A 198 26.26 2.14 -27.28
CA ALA A 198 26.33 1.44 -28.59
C ALA A 198 27.69 0.92 -29.11
N PRO A 199 27.74 -0.06 -30.06
CA PRO A 199 26.68 -0.88 -30.70
C PRO A 199 26.94 -2.41 -30.77
N GLU A 200 26.01 -3.14 -31.40
CA GLU A 200 25.97 -4.58 -31.71
C GLU A 200 26.92 -5.01 -32.86
N ASP A 201 27.12 -6.34 -32.94
CA ASP A 201 27.74 -7.19 -33.99
C ASP A 201 29.27 -7.36 -34.06
N GLU A 202 29.74 -8.58 -33.69
CA GLU A 202 30.56 -9.44 -34.56
C GLU A 202 30.70 -10.87 -33.97
N LEU A 203 30.44 -11.88 -34.80
CA LEU A 203 30.62 -13.31 -34.54
C LEU A 203 32.11 -13.73 -34.59
N GLU A 204 32.59 -14.60 -33.67
CA GLU A 204 33.34 -15.83 -34.05
C GLU A 204 33.66 -16.78 -32.86
N LYS A 205 33.08 -18.00 -32.95
CA LYS A 205 33.75 -19.32 -32.96
C LYS A 205 34.85 -19.67 -31.91
N ALA A 206 34.56 -20.63 -31.03
CA ALA A 206 35.51 -21.70 -30.62
C ALA A 206 34.79 -22.89 -29.91
N GLU A 207 35.21 -24.10 -30.28
CA GLU A 207 34.70 -25.44 -29.91
C GLU A 207 34.93 -25.85 -28.44
N PRO A 208 34.18 -26.84 -27.90
CA PRO A 208 34.59 -27.60 -26.71
C PRO A 208 34.99 -29.06 -27.05
N SER A 209 36.10 -29.53 -26.46
CA SER A 209 36.57 -30.92 -26.50
C SER A 209 37.36 -31.24 -25.22
N PRO A 210 37.50 -32.49 -24.75
CA PRO A 210 36.53 -33.59 -24.72
C PRO A 210 36.41 -34.23 -23.31
N ALA A 211 35.37 -35.06 -23.13
CA ALA A 211 35.21 -35.97 -21.99
C ALA A 211 36.02 -37.27 -22.17
N PRO A 212 36.48 -37.92 -21.07
CA PRO A 212 37.10 -39.24 -21.15
C PRO A 212 36.05 -40.37 -21.08
N ALA A 213 36.19 -41.37 -21.94
CA ALA A 213 35.42 -42.62 -21.92
C ALA A 213 36.37 -43.81 -22.09
N SER A 214 36.17 -44.84 -21.27
CA SER A 214 36.48 -46.26 -21.54
C SER A 214 36.28 -47.04 -20.23
N SER A 215 35.79 -48.27 -20.15
CA SER A 215 35.07 -49.19 -21.04
C SER A 215 34.87 -50.46 -20.22
N THR A 216 33.75 -51.12 -20.44
CA THR A 216 33.31 -52.42 -19.93
C THR A 216 34.26 -53.57 -20.27
N THR A 217 34.28 -54.65 -19.48
CA THR A 217 34.51 -56.04 -19.94
C THR A 217 34.01 -57.08 -18.90
N PRO A 218 33.77 -58.35 -19.31
CA PRO A 218 32.67 -59.19 -18.80
C PRO A 218 33.09 -60.51 -18.11
N ALA A 219 32.06 -61.21 -17.61
CA ALA A 219 31.87 -62.66 -17.45
C ALA A 219 32.92 -63.53 -16.71
N THR A 220 32.51 -64.14 -15.61
CA THR A 220 32.52 -65.61 -15.40
C THR A 220 31.44 -65.96 -14.37
#